data_AF-X1MHT4-F1
#
_entry.id   AF-X1MHT4-F1
#
_cell.length_a   1.000
_cell.length_b   1.000
_cell.length_c   1.000
_cell.angle_alpha   90.00
_cell.angle_beta   90.00
_cell.angle_gamma   90.00
#
_symmetry.space_group_name_H-M   'P 1'
#
loop_
_entity.id
_entity.type
_entity.pdbx_description
1 polymer ?
#
loop_
_entity_poly.entity_id
_entity_poly.type
_entity_poly.pdbx_seq_one_letter_code
_entity_poly.pdbx_strand_id
1 'polypeptide(L)'
;MGARRKARSIALQVLYEVDSVGHDVEAALAHLLAEGRLSEENAAFVRELVSGVIQNKEKIDQHIKNFAPAWPVEQIPLVDRNILRLAIFEILLDNNVPVKV
;
A
#
# COMPACT_ATOMS: atom_id res chain seq x y z
N MET A 1 -12.06 5.73 13.96
CA MET A 1 -11.61 4.78 12.93
C MET A 1 -11.09 3.53 13.61
N GLY A 2 -11.39 2.34 13.09
CA GLY A 2 -10.78 1.10 13.61
C GLY A 2 -9.26 1.09 13.39
N ALA A 3 -8.52 0.42 14.26
CA ALA A 3 -7.05 0.43 14.27
C ALA A 3 -6.45 0.00 12.92
N ARG A 4 -6.99 -1.06 12.30
CA ARG A 4 -6.60 -1.54 10.96
C ARG A 4 -6.89 -0.52 9.84
N ARG A 5 -7.96 0.27 9.96
CA ARG A 5 -8.26 1.34 8.98
C ARG A 5 -7.23 2.47 9.05
N LYS A 6 -6.79 2.82 10.27
CA LYS A 6 -5.71 3.79 10.46
C LYS A 6 -4.38 3.26 9.92
N ALA A 7 -4.06 1.99 10.18
CA ALA A 7 -2.87 1.34 9.61
C ALA A 7 -2.86 1.39 8.07
N ARG A 8 -3.96 1.02 7.40
CA ARG A 8 -4.06 1.12 5.93
C ARG A 8 -3.87 2.55 5.41
N SER A 9 -4.39 3.55 6.13
CA SER A 9 -4.19 4.95 5.78
C SER A 9 -2.71 5.36 5.85
N ILE A 10 -1.97 4.86 6.84
CA ILE A 10 -0.53 5.13 6.98
C ILE A 10 0.26 4.40 5.90
N ALA A 11 -0.06 3.13 5.62
CA ALA A 11 0.57 2.40 4.52
C ALA A 11 0.39 3.11 3.17
N LEU A 12 -0.81 3.66 2.91
CA LEU A 12 -1.07 4.46 1.71
C LEU A 12 -0.23 5.74 1.65
N GLN A 13 -0.05 6.44 2.78
CA GLN A 13 0.81 7.63 2.85
C GLN A 13 2.27 7.30 2.55
N VAL A 14 2.80 6.21 3.12
CA VAL A 14 4.17 5.74 2.85
C VAL A 14 4.34 5.45 1.36
N LEU A 15 3.44 4.66 0.77
CA LEU A 15 3.51 4.31 -0.66
C LEU A 15 3.41 5.55 -1.57
N TYR A 16 2.60 6.54 -1.18
CA TYR A 16 2.52 7.81 -1.90
C TYR A 16 3.84 8.59 -1.85
N GLU A 17 4.48 8.70 -0.69
CA GLU A 17 5.77 9.41 -0.56
C GLU A 17 6.88 8.75 -1.40
N VAL A 18 6.93 7.42 -1.38
CA VAL A 18 7.87 6.63 -2.18
C VAL A 18 7.62 6.87 -3.67
N ASP A 19 6.38 6.80 -4.13
CA ASP A 19 6.03 6.97 -5.54
C ASP A 19 6.14 8.43 -6.05
N SER A 20 5.93 9.42 -5.18
CA SER A 20 5.93 10.84 -5.52
C SER A 20 7.33 11.41 -5.61
N VAL A 21 8.18 11.10 -4.62
CA VAL A 21 9.48 11.78 -4.42
C VAL A 21 10.65 10.81 -4.55
N GLY A 22 10.39 9.50 -4.68
CA GLY A 22 11.44 8.48 -4.66
C GLY A 22 12.12 8.38 -3.30
N HIS A 23 11.41 8.74 -2.22
CA HIS A 23 11.93 8.62 -0.87
C HIS A 23 12.29 7.17 -0.54
N ASP A 24 13.30 7.01 0.30
CA ASP A 24 13.64 5.72 0.87
C ASP A 24 12.46 5.19 1.70
N VAL A 25 12.09 3.93 1.42
CA VAL A 25 10.91 3.28 1.99
C VAL A 25 11.04 3.16 3.50
N GLU A 26 12.23 2.81 3.99
CA GLU A 26 12.47 2.61 5.42
C GLU A 26 12.43 3.95 6.17
N ALA A 27 12.97 5.02 5.56
CA ALA A 27 12.86 6.37 6.10
C ALA A 27 11.39 6.84 6.20
N ALA A 28 10.61 6.66 5.13
CA ALA A 28 9.19 7.02 5.11
C ALA A 28 8.36 6.21 6.12
N LEU A 29 8.63 4.90 6.23
CA LEU A 29 8.02 4.04 7.25
C LEU A 29 8.35 4.51 8.67
N ALA A 30 9.63 4.75 8.96
CA ALA A 30 10.08 5.16 10.29
C ALA A 30 9.43 6.49 10.72
N HIS A 31 9.39 7.46 9.81
CA HIS A 31 8.77 8.77 10.06
C HIS A 31 7.27 8.62 10.35
N LEU A 32 6.51 8.01 9.43
CA LEU A 32 5.06 7.95 9.56
C LEU A 32 4.58 7.03 10.70
N LEU A 33 5.34 5.97 11.04
CA LEU A 33 5.05 5.14 12.21
C LEU A 33 5.29 5.88 13.52
N ALA A 34 6.34 6.71 13.61
CA ALA A 34 6.61 7.51 14.79
C ALA A 34 5.50 8.54 15.05
N GLU A 35 4.97 9.16 14.00
CA GLU A 35 3.84 10.10 14.09
C GLU A 35 2.50 9.39 14.35
N GLY A 36 2.33 8.20 13.78
CA GLY A 36 1.07 7.47 13.74
C GLY A 36 0.56 7.00 15.12
N ARG A 37 1.41 6.92 16.15
CA ARG A 37 1.08 6.42 17.50
C ARG A 37 0.26 5.12 17.44
N LEU A 38 0.73 4.15 16.66
CA LEU A 38 0.11 2.83 16.53
C LEU A 38 0.60 1.88 17.63
N SER A 39 -0.18 0.85 17.94
CA SER A 39 0.35 -0.30 18.69
C SER A 39 1.37 -1.06 17.84
N GLU A 40 2.26 -1.83 18.47
CA GLU A 40 3.28 -2.59 17.74
C GLU A 40 2.67 -3.56 16.71
N GLU A 41 1.54 -4.19 17.05
CA GLU A 41 0.80 -5.06 16.12
C GLU A 41 0.36 -4.30 14.86
N ASN A 42 -0.18 -3.08 15.01
CA ASN A 42 -0.62 -2.29 13.86
C ASN A 42 0.58 -1.71 13.09
N ALA A 43 1.68 -1.40 13.77
CA ALA A 43 2.92 -0.97 13.13
C ALA A 43 3.53 -2.10 12.29
N ALA A 44 3.56 -3.33 12.82
CA ALA A 44 3.96 -4.53 12.07
C ALA A 44 3.07 -4.74 10.84
N PHE A 45 1.74 -4.57 10.98
CA PHE A 45 0.82 -4.65 9.85
C PHE A 45 1.09 -3.58 8.77
N VAL A 46 1.41 -2.34 9.14
CA VAL A 46 1.80 -1.32 8.16
C VAL A 46 3.05 -1.74 7.39
N ARG A 47 4.07 -2.25 8.09
CA ARG A 47 5.32 -2.72 7.46
C ARG A 47 5.06 -3.86 6.49
N GLU A 48 4.20 -4.81 6.89
CA GLU A 48 3.78 -5.93 6.04
C GLU A 48 3.08 -5.45 4.77
N LEU A 49 2.10 -4.54 4.89
CA LEU A 49 1.40 -3.97 3.74
C LEU A 49 2.34 -3.25 2.77
N VAL A 50 3.19 -2.36 3.29
CA VAL A 50 4.11 -1.57 2.46
C VAL A 50 5.14 -2.46 1.79
N SER A 51 5.80 -3.34 2.56
CA SER A 51 6.82 -4.24 2.03
C SER A 51 6.23 -5.21 1.01
N GLY A 52 5.05 -5.76 1.30
CA GLY A 52 4.34 -6.66 0.40
C GLY A 52 3.96 -6.02 -0.92
N VAL A 53 3.46 -4.78 -0.91
CA VAL A 53 3.17 -4.02 -2.14
C VAL A 53 4.44 -3.77 -2.95
N ILE A 54 5.54 -3.36 -2.30
CA ILE A 54 6.80 -3.03 -2.99
C ILE A 54 7.43 -4.28 -3.60
N GLN A 55 7.50 -5.39 -2.85
CA GLN A 55 8.08 -6.64 -3.33
C GLN A 55 7.29 -7.27 -4.49
N ASN A 56 5.98 -7.02 -4.56
CA ASN A 56 5.10 -7.57 -5.58
C ASN A 56 4.66 -6.54 -6.62
N LYS A 57 5.30 -5.36 -6.65
CA LYS A 57 4.87 -4.21 -7.43
C LYS A 57 4.67 -4.55 -8.91
N GLU A 58 5.63 -5.23 -9.54
CA GLU A 58 5.54 -5.61 -10.95
C GLU A 58 4.36 -6.55 -11.23
N LYS A 59 4.14 -7.53 -10.34
CA LYS A 59 3.02 -8.48 -10.46
C LYS A 59 1.68 -7.76 -10.28
N ILE A 60 1.58 -6.86 -9.30
CA ILE A 60 0.40 -6.06 -9.03
C ILE A 60 0.10 -5.13 -10.21
N ASP A 61 1.09 -4.41 -10.71
CA ASP A 61 0.95 -3.51 -11.87
C ASP A 61 0.54 -4.28 -13.13
N GLN A 62 1.04 -5.51 -13.31
CA GLN A 62 0.59 -6.39 -14.39
C GLN A 62 -0.88 -6.79 -14.24
N HIS A 63 -1.38 -7.03 -13.02
CA HIS A 63 -2.80 -7.24 -12.79
C HIS A 63 -3.62 -6.01 -13.18
N ILE A 64 -3.21 -4.81 -12.77
CA ILE A 64 -3.89 -3.56 -13.16
C ILE A 64 -3.93 -3.43 -14.69
N LYS A 65 -2.80 -3.64 -15.37
CA LYS A 65 -2.70 -3.56 -16.83
C LYS A 65 -3.59 -4.55 -17.56
N ASN A 66 -3.74 -5.78 -17.04
CA ASN A 66 -4.59 -6.80 -17.64
C ASN A 66 -6.08 -6.43 -17.58
N PHE A 67 -6.52 -5.76 -16.51
CA PHE A 67 -7.92 -5.38 -16.30
C PHE A 67 -8.24 -3.95 -16.78
N ALA A 68 -7.24 -3.10 -16.97
CA ALA A 68 -7.38 -1.73 -17.47
C ALA A 68 -6.43 -1.46 -18.67
N PRO A 69 -6.54 -2.20 -19.78
CA PRO A 69 -5.60 -2.08 -20.91
C PRO A 69 -5.62 -0.71 -21.59
N ALA A 70 -6.73 0.03 -21.49
CA ALA A 70 -6.88 1.37 -22.04
C ALA A 70 -6.27 2.48 -21.15
N TRP A 71 -5.83 2.14 -19.92
CA TRP A 71 -5.29 3.09 -18.95
C TRP A 71 -3.91 2.60 -18.48
N PRO A 72 -2.81 3.16 -19.04
CA PRO A 72 -1.47 2.86 -18.55
C PRO A 72 -1.36 3.14 -17.05
N VAL A 73 -0.72 2.23 -16.31
CA VAL A 73 -0.61 2.31 -14.84
C VAL A 73 0.06 3.62 -14.41
N GLU A 74 0.99 4.12 -15.21
CA GLU A 74 1.72 5.37 -14.99
C GLU A 74 0.85 6.62 -15.13
N GLN A 75 -0.27 6.53 -15.86
CA GLN A 75 -1.22 7.64 -16.06
C GLN A 75 -2.31 7.69 -14.97
N ILE A 76 -2.43 6.65 -14.15
CA ILE A 76 -3.35 6.64 -13.01
C ILE A 76 -2.82 7.62 -11.95
N PRO A 77 -3.67 8.51 -11.39
CA PRO A 77 -3.26 9.39 -10.30
C PRO A 77 -2.58 8.61 -9.16
N LEU A 78 -1.51 9.17 -8.59
CA LEU A 78 -0.65 8.48 -7.62
C LEU A 78 -1.44 7.85 -6.45
N VAL A 79 -2.42 8.59 -5.93
CA VAL A 79 -3.29 8.13 -4.84
C VAL A 79 -4.11 6.93 -5.28
N ASP A 80 -4.79 7.01 -6.43
CA ASP A 80 -5.62 5.94 -6.97
C ASP A 80 -4.79 4.70 -7.30
N ARG A 81 -3.61 4.89 -7.89
CA ARG A 81 -2.66 3.83 -8.19
C ARG A 81 -2.24 3.08 -6.93
N ASN A 82 -1.89 3.79 -5.87
CA ASN A 82 -1.47 3.17 -4.62
C ASN A 82 -2.64 2.54 -3.85
N ILE A 83 -3.86 3.07 -3.96
CA ILE A 83 -5.07 2.39 -3.46
C ILE A 83 -5.28 1.06 -4.19
N LEU A 84 -5.19 1.05 -5.53
CA LEU A 84 -5.32 -0.17 -6.32
C LEU A 84 -4.24 -1.19 -5.95
N ARG A 85 -2.99 -0.76 -5.84
CA ARG A 85 -1.88 -1.64 -5.47
C ARG A 85 -2.08 -2.28 -4.10
N LEU A 86 -2.46 -1.47 -3.11
CA LEU A 86 -2.73 -1.95 -1.76
C LEU A 86 -3.89 -2.94 -1.72
N ALA A 87 -5.00 -2.61 -2.40
CA ALA A 87 -6.18 -3.49 -2.46
C ALA A 87 -5.87 -4.83 -3.15
N ILE A 88 -5.13 -4.81 -4.27
CA ILE A 88 -4.74 -6.02 -4.99
C ILE A 88 -3.82 -6.88 -4.12
N PHE A 89 -2.86 -6.28 -3.42
CA PHE A 89 -1.99 -6.99 -2.49
C PHE A 89 -2.81 -7.68 -1.38
N GLU A 90 -3.70 -6.96 -0.72
CA GLU A 90 -4.53 -7.52 0.36
C GLU A 90 -5.44 -8.67 -0.12
N ILE A 91 -6.03 -8.54 -1.31
CA ILE A 91 -6.96 -9.54 -1.86
C ILE A 91 -6.23 -10.78 -2.40
N LEU A 92 -5.14 -10.60 -3.15
CA LEU A 92 -4.54 -11.70 -3.93
C LEU A 92 -3.31 -12.32 -3.26
N LEU A 93 -2.64 -11.61 -2.35
CA LEU A 93 -1.30 -11.98 -1.88
C LEU A 93 -1.22 -12.11 -0.36
N ASP A 94 -1.94 -11.28 0.39
CA ASP A 94 -1.97 -11.35 1.87
C ASP A 94 -3.01 -12.40 2.34
N ASN A 95 -4.16 -12.55 1.67
CA ASN A 95 -5.21 -13.55 1.94
C ASN A 95 -5.70 -13.63 3.42
N ASN A 96 -5.30 -12.66 4.24
CA ASN A 96 -5.60 -12.53 5.66
C ASN A 96 -6.81 -11.61 5.92
N VAL A 97 -7.38 -11.06 4.84
CA VAL A 97 -8.57 -10.21 4.87
C VAL A 97 -9.74 -10.96 4.22
N PRO A 98 -10.86 -11.19 4.93
CA PRO A 98 -12.05 -11.78 4.30
C PRO A 98 -12.51 -10.86 3.16
N VAL A 99 -12.85 -11.45 1.99
CA VAL A 99 -13.25 -10.76 0.74
C VAL A 99 -14.60 -10.02 0.87
N LYS A 100 -15.00 -9.62 2.08
CA LYS A 100 -16.26 -8.95 2.37
C LYS A 100 -16.12 -8.02 3.58
N VAL A 101 -16.22 -6.72 3.36
CA VAL A 101 -16.55 -5.68 4.36
C VAL A 101 -17.48 -4.66 3.75
#